data_AF-A0A2N0L4S3-F1
#
_entry.id   AF-A0A2N0L4S3-F1
#
_cell.length_a   1.000
_cell.length_b   1.000
_cell.length_c   1.000
_cell.angle_alpha   90.00
_cell.angle_beta   90.00
_cell.angle_gamma   90.00
#
_symmetry.space_group_name_H-M   'P 1'
#
loop_
_entity.id
_entity.type
_entity.pdbx_description
1 polymer ?
#
loop_
_entity_poly.entity_id
_entity_poly.type
_entity_poly.pdbx_seq_one_letter_code
_entity_poly.pdbx_strand_id
1 'polypeptide(L)'
;MLGVFGRLFKRGEVDCDDVQRMSSDYIEEQLPPNKLASVQRHLAGCAPCRAFVETLATTIGLLARLPRVSAPPSFKKDLTDKIRSQR
;
A
#
# COMPACT_ATOMS: atom_id res chain seq x y z
N MET A 1 -16.18 -18.70 7.05
CA MET A 1 -16.07 -19.64 5.90
C MET A 1 -15.46 -18.89 4.73
N LEU A 2 -14.13 -18.80 4.71
CA LEU A 2 -13.33 -18.26 3.62
C LEU A 2 -13.06 -19.41 2.64
N GLY A 3 -13.42 -19.30 1.36
CA GLY A 3 -12.88 -20.24 0.36
C GLY A 3 -13.72 -20.69 -0.83
N VAL A 4 -14.66 -19.89 -1.39
CA VAL A 4 -15.39 -20.36 -2.60
C VAL A 4 -15.44 -19.38 -3.79
N PHE A 5 -15.05 -18.11 -3.67
CA PHE A 5 -15.11 -17.17 -4.81
C PHE A 5 -13.80 -16.99 -5.59
N GLY A 6 -12.75 -17.75 -5.28
CA GLY A 6 -11.40 -17.54 -5.81
C GLY A 6 -11.04 -18.23 -7.14
N ARG A 7 -11.95 -18.88 -7.89
CA ARG A 7 -11.54 -19.71 -9.04
C ARG A 7 -12.44 -19.64 -10.27
N LEU A 8 -12.64 -18.45 -10.84
CA LEU A 8 -13.27 -18.32 -12.17
C LEU A 8 -12.58 -17.32 -13.13
N PHE A 9 -11.48 -16.67 -12.76
CA PHE A 9 -10.86 -15.64 -13.61
C PHE A 9 -9.54 -16.06 -14.26
N LYS A 10 -9.36 -15.62 -15.51
CA LYS A 10 -8.37 -16.11 -16.48
C LYS A 10 -6.93 -15.78 -16.07
N ARG A 11 -6.00 -16.67 -16.41
CA ARG A 11 -4.54 -16.44 -16.34
C ARG A 11 -4.19 -15.11 -17.04
N GLY A 12 -3.75 -14.11 -16.28
CA GLY A 12 -3.33 -12.79 -16.80
C GLY A 12 -4.14 -11.59 -16.29
N GLU A 13 -5.26 -11.82 -15.60
CA GLU A 13 -6.08 -10.77 -14.98
C GLU A 13 -5.74 -10.61 -13.49
N VAL A 14 -5.77 -9.37 -12.98
CA VAL A 14 -5.51 -9.05 -11.56
C VAL A 14 -6.60 -9.66 -10.68
N ASP A 15 -6.20 -10.52 -9.75
CA ASP A 15 -7.08 -11.16 -8.77
C ASP A 15 -7.11 -10.41 -7.42
N CYS A 16 -7.87 -10.95 -6.45
CA CYS A 16 -8.01 -10.32 -5.13
C CYS A 16 -6.68 -10.23 -4.37
N ASP A 17 -5.81 -11.23 -4.51
CA ASP A 17 -4.53 -11.30 -3.81
C ASP A 17 -3.55 -10.28 -4.41
N ASP A 18 -3.56 -10.15 -5.74
CA ASP A 18 -2.84 -9.09 -6.44
C ASP A 18 -3.30 -7.70 -6.01
N VAL A 19 -4.62 -7.44 -5.91
CA VAL A 19 -5.13 -6.15 -5.43
C VAL A 19 -4.69 -5.88 -4.00
N GLN A 20 -4.76 -6.86 -3.10
CA GLN A 20 -4.31 -6.68 -1.72
C GLN A 20 -2.82 -6.35 -1.66
N ARG A 21 -1.98 -7.06 -2.43
CA ARG A 21 -0.54 -6.83 -2.49
C ARG A 21 -0.17 -5.48 -3.11
N MET A 22 -0.93 -5.02 -4.11
CA MET A 22 -0.71 -3.74 -4.80
C MET A 22 -1.41 -2.56 -4.14
N SER A 23 -2.15 -2.77 -3.05
CA SER A 23 -3.02 -1.76 -2.45
C SER A 23 -2.28 -0.52 -1.96
N SER A 24 -1.10 -0.66 -1.35
CA SER A 24 -0.27 0.48 -0.94
C SER A 24 0.18 1.31 -2.14
N ASP A 25 0.79 0.68 -3.14
CA ASP A 25 1.23 1.36 -4.37
C ASP A 25 0.06 2.00 -5.13
N TYR A 26 -1.13 1.39 -5.07
CA TYR A 26 -2.35 1.94 -5.65
C TYR A 26 -2.78 3.22 -4.93
N ILE A 27 -2.80 3.22 -3.59
CA ILE A 27 -3.15 4.39 -2.76
C ILE A 27 -2.16 5.53 -2.95
N GLU A 28 -0.88 5.20 -3.12
CA GLU A 28 0.20 6.17 -3.31
C GLU A 28 0.42 6.56 -4.79
N GLU A 29 -0.44 6.10 -5.71
CA GLU A 29 -0.37 6.37 -7.15
C GLU A 29 0.97 5.95 -7.82
N GLN A 30 1.60 4.91 -7.31
CA GLN A 30 2.92 4.41 -7.77
C GLN A 30 2.83 3.22 -8.73
N LEU A 31 1.63 2.75 -9.06
CA LEU A 31 1.46 1.65 -10.00
C LEU A 31 1.74 2.08 -11.45
N PRO A 32 2.39 1.22 -12.26
CA PRO A 32 2.52 1.47 -13.68
C PRO A 32 1.14 1.44 -14.36
N PRO A 33 0.93 2.18 -15.48
CA PRO A 33 -0.39 2.39 -16.06
C PRO A 33 -1.20 1.12 -16.37
N ASN A 34 -0.52 0.07 -16.84
CA ASN A 34 -1.14 -1.23 -17.12
C ASN A 34 -1.68 -1.93 -15.86
N LYS A 35 -0.98 -1.80 -14.73
CA LYS A 35 -1.41 -2.35 -13.44
C LYS A 35 -2.48 -1.49 -12.79
N LEU A 36 -2.36 -0.17 -12.86
CA LEU A 36 -3.38 0.76 -12.39
C LEU A 36 -4.74 0.47 -13.02
N ALA A 37 -4.81 0.38 -14.35
CA ALA A 37 -6.05 0.09 -15.06
C ALA A 37 -6.64 -1.29 -14.70
N SER A 38 -5.78 -2.28 -14.44
CA SER A 38 -6.21 -3.63 -14.05
C SER A 38 -6.78 -3.66 -12.63
N VAL A 39 -6.14 -2.97 -11.68
CA VAL A 39 -6.64 -2.82 -10.31
C VAL A 39 -7.96 -2.05 -10.29
N GLN A 40 -8.07 -0.93 -11.02
CA GLN A 40 -9.32 -0.16 -11.12
C GLN A 40 -10.47 -1.01 -11.66
N ARG A 41 -10.23 -1.81 -12.70
CA ARG A 41 -11.24 -2.73 -13.24
C ARG A 41 -11.69 -3.75 -12.21
N HIS A 42 -10.75 -4.34 -11.46
CA HIS A 42 -11.07 -5.28 -10.39
C HIS A 42 -11.89 -4.59 -9.28
N LEU A 43 -11.47 -3.41 -8.83
CA LEU A 43 -12.17 -2.64 -7.82
C LEU A 43 -13.58 -2.23 -8.27
N ALA A 44 -13.85 -2.02 -9.57
CA ALA A 44 -15.20 -1.77 -10.04
C ALA A 44 -16.14 -2.99 -9.83
N GLY A 45 -15.62 -4.21 -9.95
CA GLY A 45 -16.40 -5.46 -9.84
C GLY A 45 -16.41 -6.13 -8.46
N CYS A 46 -15.44 -5.83 -7.58
CA CYS A 46 -15.23 -6.58 -6.34
C CYS A 46 -15.45 -5.71 -5.09
N ALA A 47 -16.64 -5.82 -4.48
CA ALA A 47 -16.97 -5.07 -3.26
C ALA A 47 -16.02 -5.36 -2.07
N PRO A 48 -15.60 -6.61 -1.79
CA PRO A 48 -14.65 -6.89 -0.72
C PRO A 48 -13.29 -6.20 -0.92
N CYS A 49 -12.75 -6.18 -2.14
CA CYS A 49 -11.48 -5.50 -2.42
C CYS A 49 -11.58 -3.98 -2.32
N ARG A 50 -12.72 -3.38 -2.69
CA ARG A 50 -12.96 -1.94 -2.42
C ARG A 50 -12.92 -1.63 -0.93
N ALA A 51 -13.67 -2.39 -0.13
CA ALA A 51 -13.71 -2.20 1.32
C ALA A 51 -12.31 -2.37 1.96
N PHE A 52 -11.51 -3.32 1.46
CA PHE A 52 -10.12 -3.49 1.90
C PHE A 52 -9.27 -2.26 1.60
N VAL A 53 -9.25 -1.78 0.35
CA VAL A 53 -8.46 -0.61 -0.06
C VAL A 53 -8.89 0.65 0.69
N GLU A 54 -10.21 0.87 0.85
CA GLU A 54 -10.75 1.98 1.63
C GLU A 54 -10.33 1.93 3.10
N THR A 55 -10.33 0.74 3.71
CA THR A 55 -9.90 0.54 5.10
C THR A 55 -8.40 0.84 5.25
N LEU A 56 -7.58 0.38 4.30
CA LEU A 56 -6.15 0.67 4.31
C LEU A 56 -5.89 2.17 4.16
N ALA A 57 -6.52 2.83 3.19
CA ALA A 57 -6.40 4.27 2.97
C ALA A 57 -6.83 5.07 4.21
N THR A 58 -7.92 4.66 4.86
CA THR A 58 -8.39 5.26 6.12
C THR A 58 -7.34 5.11 7.24
N THR A 59 -6.76 3.91 7.37
CA THR A 59 -5.74 3.63 8.38
C THR A 59 -4.49 4.48 8.17
N ILE A 60 -4.01 4.59 6.93
CA ILE A 60 -2.90 5.48 6.56
C ILE A 60 -3.24 6.93 6.92
N GLY A 61 -4.46 7.40 6.58
CA GLY A 61 -4.92 8.74 6.90
C GLY A 61 -5.00 9.03 8.40
N LEU A 62 -5.37 8.05 9.23
CA LEU A 62 -5.37 8.17 10.68
C LEU A 62 -3.95 8.28 11.25
N LEU A 63 -3.03 7.42 10.79
CA LEU A 63 -1.64 7.44 11.22
C LEU A 63 -0.93 8.75 10.80
N ALA A 64 -1.24 9.27 9.61
CA ALA A 64 -0.67 10.52 9.11
C ALA A 64 -1.05 11.76 9.95
N ARG A 65 -2.12 11.67 10.76
CA ARG A 65 -2.57 12.75 11.66
C ARG A 65 -1.89 12.74 13.02
N LEU A 66 -1.11 11.71 13.34
CA LEU A 66 -0.39 11.67 14.61
C LEU A 66 0.61 12.85 14.69
N PRO A 67 0.82 13.41 15.89
CA PRO A 67 1.79 14.50 16.07
C PRO A 67 3.16 14.10 15.53
N ARG A 68 3.76 14.97 14.71
CA ARG A 68 5.15 14.78 14.29
C ARG A 68 6.06 15.04 15.47
N VAL A 69 6.90 14.08 15.80
CA VAL A 69 7.92 14.23 16.83
C VAL A 69 9.14 14.89 16.20
N SER A 70 9.62 15.99 16.79
CA SER A 70 10.88 16.59 16.38
C SER A 70 12.03 15.70 16.81
N ALA A 71 12.99 15.48 15.90
CA ALA A 71 14.25 14.89 16.27
C ALA A 71 15.00 15.81 17.28
N PRO A 72 15.80 15.24 18.20
CA PRO A 72 16.71 16.02 19.04
C PRO A 72 17.66 16.88 18.21
N PRO A 73 18.13 18.04 18.70
CA PRO A 73 19.07 18.90 17.97
C PRO A 73 20.36 18.20 17.54
N SER A 74 20.82 17.20 18.31
CA SER A 74 22.04 16.43 18.00
C SER A 74 21.86 15.41 16.89
N PHE A 75 20.62 15.02 16.56
CA PHE A 75 20.32 13.85 15.73
C PHE A 75 21.05 13.84 14.40
N LYS A 76 21.11 15.00 13.71
CA LYS A 76 21.81 15.12 12.42
C LYS A 76 23.31 14.86 12.54
N LYS A 77 23.94 15.38 13.60
CA LYS A 77 25.37 15.17 13.87
C LYS A 77 25.62 13.71 14.21
N ASP A 78 24.85 13.16 15.15
CA ASP A 78 25.00 11.78 15.61
C ASP A 78 24.83 10.78 14.46
N LEU A 79 23.84 11.00 13.58
CA LEU A 79 23.62 10.20 12.39
C LEU A 79 24.80 10.27 11.41
N THR A 80 25.33 11.46 11.17
CA THR A 80 26.46 11.67 10.25
C THR A 80 27.73 11.00 10.77
N ASP A 81 28.02 11.16 12.06
CA ASP A 81 29.19 10.55 12.70
C ASP A 81 29.09 9.02 12.63
N LYS A 82 27.90 8.46 12.83
CA LYS A 82 27.66 7.02 12.75
C LYS A 82 27.81 6.46 11.33
N ILE A 83 27.27 7.13 10.31
CA ILE A 83 27.44 6.73 8.91
C ILE A 83 28.92 6.72 8.51
N ARG A 84 29.70 7.72 8.96
CA ARG A 84 31.13 7.81 8.68
C ARG A 84 31.94 6.67 9.31
N SER A 85 31.58 6.25 10.53
CA SER A 85 32.26 5.15 11.22
C SER A 85 32.01 3.75 10.66
N GLN A 86 31.00 3.59 9.80
CA GLN A 86 30.70 2.30 9.15
C GLN A 86 31.32 2.17 7.76
N ARG A 87 32.12 3.15 7.35
CA ARG A 87 32.89 3.14 6.11
C ARG A 87 34.35 2.85 6.41
#